data_AF-A0A1Y1JWI5-F1
#
_entry.id   AF-A0A1Y1JWI5-F1
#
_cell.length_a   1.000
_cell.length_b   1.000
_cell.length_c   1.000
_cell.angle_alpha   90.00
_cell.angle_beta   90.00
_cell.angle_gamma   90.00
#
_symmetry.space_group_name_H-M   'P 1'
#
loop_
_entity.id
_entity.type
_entity.pdbx_description
1 polymer ?
#
loop_
_entity_poly.entity_id
_entity_poly.type
_entity_poly.pdbx_seq_one_letter_code
_entity_poly.pdbx_strand_id
1 'polypeptide(L)'
;MCKMVMERSFNVFLFNDFLYSFTKLYQEEKEALRYLYSSFENIIKERHNLIYNHGNCDGSLTFLDFILEEKLKKQTFTHQAVHDNVQTMIFAGHDTTSSALNFTIYLLGDHPQVQQQILDEYLTVMENKSEVLSISHLNQLKYLDAVIKESLRLYPPVPYISRAGSSFEYGA
;
A
#
# COMPACT_ATOMS: atom_id res chain seq x y z
N MET A 1 7.27 -4.79 -12.51
CA MET A 1 6.90 -3.37 -12.74
C MET A 1 8.02 -2.40 -12.39
N CYS A 2 8.60 -2.40 -11.18
CA CYS A 2 9.61 -1.41 -10.78
C CYS A 2 10.80 -1.27 -11.75
N LYS A 3 11.35 -2.39 -12.26
CA LYS A 3 12.39 -2.36 -13.30
C LYS A 3 11.95 -1.65 -14.58
N MET A 4 10.73 -1.94 -15.06
CA MET A 4 10.17 -1.34 -16.27
C MET A 4 9.96 0.17 -16.10
N VAL A 5 9.43 0.59 -14.93
CA VAL A 5 9.24 2.00 -14.58
C VAL A 5 10.57 2.74 -14.52
N MET A 6 11.60 2.15 -13.90
CA MET A 6 12.94 2.74 -13.81
C MET A 6 13.59 2.87 -15.19
N GLU A 7 13.56 1.81 -16.01
CA GLU A 7 14.13 1.84 -17.37
C GLU A 7 13.45 2.88 -18.26
N ARG A 8 12.13 3.06 -18.11
CA ARG A 8 11.38 4.08 -18.84
C ARG A 8 11.67 5.50 -18.34
N SER A 9 11.80 5.69 -17.02
CA SER A 9 11.97 7.02 -16.41
C SER A 9 13.30 7.69 -16.78
N PHE A 10 14.34 6.90 -17.04
CA PHE A 10 15.68 7.42 -17.37
C PHE A 10 16.07 7.30 -18.84
N ASN A 11 15.17 6.81 -19.71
CA ASN A 11 15.44 6.61 -21.13
C ASN A 11 14.57 7.52 -22.00
N VAL A 12 15.21 8.50 -22.64
CA VAL A 12 14.55 9.50 -23.51
C VAL A 12 13.75 8.85 -24.65
N PHE A 13 14.20 7.71 -25.19
CA PHE A 13 13.49 7.02 -26.26
C PHE A 13 12.24 6.27 -25.77
N LEU A 14 12.30 5.70 -24.56
CA LEU A 14 11.16 5.00 -23.93
C LEU A 14 10.17 5.97 -23.27
N PHE A 15 10.58 7.21 -23.04
CA PHE A 15 9.71 8.26 -22.54
C PHE A 15 8.58 8.58 -23.52
N ASN A 16 8.86 8.53 -24.83
CA ASN A 16 7.86 8.75 -25.87
C ASN A 16 6.94 7.53 -26.04
N ASP A 17 5.64 7.70 -25.81
CA ASP A 17 4.64 6.61 -25.86
C ASP A 17 4.60 5.89 -27.22
N PHE A 18 4.77 6.61 -28.32
CA PHE A 18 4.74 6.02 -29.66
C PHE A 18 5.92 5.07 -29.85
N LEU A 19 7.15 5.51 -29.56
CA LEU A 19 8.34 4.66 -29.68
C LEU A 19 8.28 3.48 -28.69
N TYR A 20 7.81 3.75 -27.47
CA TYR A 20 7.67 2.73 -26.44
C TYR A 20 6.73 1.59 -26.86
N SER A 21 5.64 1.90 -27.57
CA SER A 21 4.67 0.90 -28.03
C SER A 21 5.25 -0.20 -28.94
N PHE A 22 6.38 0.09 -29.62
CA PHE A 22 7.08 -0.88 -30.47
C PHE A 22 8.07 -1.77 -29.71
N THR A 23 8.25 -1.55 -28.42
CA THR A 23 9.23 -2.28 -27.61
C THR A 23 8.65 -3.55 -27.00
N LYS A 24 9.51 -4.53 -26.72
CA LYS A 24 9.13 -5.71 -25.96
C LYS A 24 8.65 -5.34 -24.54
N LEU A 25 9.23 -4.30 -23.95
CA LEU A 25 8.91 -3.81 -22.62
C LEU A 25 7.43 -3.41 -22.50
N TYR A 26 6.89 -2.75 -23.53
CA TYR A 26 5.46 -2.41 -23.59
C TYR A 26 4.55 -3.64 -23.61
N GLN A 27 4.96 -4.72 -24.30
CA GLN A 27 4.18 -5.96 -24.33
C GLN A 27 4.15 -6.62 -22.95
N GLU A 28 5.30 -6.70 -22.29
CA GLU A 28 5.43 -7.25 -20.92
C GLU A 28 4.62 -6.42 -19.90
N GLU A 29 4.64 -5.09 -20.02
CA GLU A 29 3.81 -4.20 -19.19
C GLU A 29 2.31 -4.44 -19.42
N LYS A 30 1.88 -4.53 -20.69
CA LYS A 30 0.47 -4.75 -21.02
C LYS A 30 -0.04 -6.09 -20.51
N GLU A 31 0.78 -7.15 -20.57
CA GLU A 31 0.44 -8.45 -20.01
C GLU A 31 0.29 -8.40 -18.48
N ALA A 32 1.23 -7.75 -17.79
CA ALA A 32 1.19 -7.57 -16.34
C ALA A 32 -0.04 -6.74 -15.90
N LEU A 33 -0.33 -5.64 -16.59
CA LEU A 33 -1.51 -4.81 -16.32
C LEU A 33 -2.81 -5.58 -16.55
N ARG A 34 -2.89 -6.41 -17.61
CA ARG A 34 -4.06 -7.26 -17.86
C ARG A 34 -4.30 -8.25 -16.73
N TYR A 35 -3.23 -8.88 -16.23
CA TYR A 35 -3.32 -9.79 -15.10
C TYR A 35 -3.84 -9.08 -13.85
N LEU A 36 -3.23 -7.96 -13.48
CA LEU A 36 -3.66 -7.15 -12.33
C LEU A 36 -5.11 -6.73 -12.43
N TYR A 37 -5.50 -6.19 -13.60
CA TYR A 37 -6.87 -5.79 -13.86
C TYR A 37 -7.84 -6.94 -13.61
N SER A 38 -7.56 -8.13 -14.18
CA SER A 38 -8.41 -9.32 -14.02
C SER A 38 -8.49 -9.81 -12.57
N SER A 39 -7.40 -9.74 -11.81
CA SER A 39 -7.36 -10.12 -10.41
C SER A 39 -8.23 -9.20 -9.55
N PHE A 40 -8.11 -7.88 -9.73
CA PHE A 40 -8.94 -6.91 -9.00
C PHE A 40 -10.43 -7.00 -9.39
N GLU A 41 -10.73 -7.25 -10.66
CA GLU A 41 -12.10 -7.53 -11.11
C GLU A 41 -12.72 -8.75 -10.41
N ASN A 42 -11.95 -9.82 -10.23
CA ASN A 42 -12.42 -11.01 -9.54
C ASN A 42 -12.74 -10.70 -8.06
N ILE A 43 -11.85 -9.98 -7.37
CA ILE A 43 -12.07 -9.53 -5.98
C ILE A 43 -13.35 -8.70 -5.85
N ILE A 44 -13.55 -7.75 -6.76
CA ILE A 44 -14.73 -6.87 -6.77
C ILE A 44 -16.00 -7.70 -6.99
N LYS A 45 -15.99 -8.65 -7.93
CA LYS A 45 -17.14 -9.52 -8.22
C LYS A 45 -17.47 -10.43 -7.04
N GLU A 46 -16.47 -11.08 -6.46
CA GLU A 46 -16.64 -11.93 -5.28
C GLU A 46 -17.27 -11.15 -4.13
N ARG A 47 -16.75 -9.95 -3.84
CA ARG A 47 -17.28 -9.12 -2.76
C ARG A 47 -18.69 -8.62 -3.05
N HIS A 48 -18.96 -8.18 -4.28
CA HIS A 48 -20.30 -7.77 -4.70
C HIS A 48 -21.33 -8.89 -4.53
N ASN A 49 -20.97 -10.13 -4.91
CA ASN A 49 -21.86 -11.28 -4.76
C ASN A 49 -22.14 -11.61 -3.28
N LEU A 50 -21.16 -11.46 -2.40
CA LEU A 50 -21.35 -11.64 -0.95
C LEU A 50 -22.35 -10.63 -0.39
N ILE A 51 -22.21 -9.35 -0.75
CA ILE A 51 -23.14 -8.29 -0.32
C ILE A 51 -24.56 -8.57 -0.81
N TYR A 52 -24.69 -8.98 -2.08
CA TYR A 52 -26.00 -9.27 -2.68
C TYR A 52 -26.70 -10.48 -2.03
N ASN A 53 -25.96 -11.57 -1.77
CA ASN A 53 -26.54 -12.84 -1.30
C ASN A 53 -26.80 -12.89 0.21
N HIS A 54 -25.92 -12.29 1.02
CA HIS A 54 -25.97 -12.46 2.47
C HIS A 54 -26.38 -11.18 3.22
N GLY A 55 -26.54 -10.05 2.53
CA GLY A 55 -26.63 -8.74 3.17
C GLY A 55 -25.34 -8.38 3.91
N ASN A 56 -25.24 -7.17 4.47
CA ASN A 56 -24.05 -6.79 5.23
C ASN A 56 -24.03 -7.52 6.58
N CYS A 57 -23.31 -8.64 6.66
CA CYS A 57 -23.44 -9.61 7.76
C CYS A 57 -22.77 -9.19 9.08
N ASP A 58 -21.85 -8.23 9.03
CA ASP A 58 -20.89 -8.00 10.13
C ASP A 58 -20.96 -6.58 10.73
N GLY A 59 -21.84 -5.71 10.22
CA GLY A 59 -21.99 -4.33 10.70
C GLY A 59 -20.76 -3.41 10.49
N SER A 60 -19.59 -3.98 10.20
CA SER A 60 -18.35 -3.28 9.85
C SER A 60 -18.30 -3.09 8.34
N LEU A 61 -18.68 -1.91 7.87
CA LEU A 61 -18.51 -1.50 6.47
C LEU A 61 -17.01 -1.42 6.14
N THR A 62 -16.53 -2.33 5.30
CA THR A 62 -15.19 -2.18 4.73
C THR A 62 -15.17 -1.07 3.69
N PHE A 63 -13.98 -0.54 3.37
CA PHE A 63 -13.81 0.47 2.32
C PHE A 63 -14.44 0.04 0.97
N LEU A 64 -14.25 -1.21 0.59
CA LEU A 64 -14.81 -1.76 -0.65
C LEU A 64 -16.34 -1.83 -0.58
N ASP A 65 -16.89 -2.25 0.55
CA ASP A 65 -18.34 -2.31 0.75
C ASP A 65 -18.95 -0.90 0.64
N PHE A 66 -18.31 0.11 1.23
CA PHE A 66 -18.73 1.51 1.13
C PHE A 66 -18.79 2.01 -0.33
N ILE A 67 -17.73 1.79 -1.11
CA ILE A 67 -17.69 2.23 -2.51
C ILE A 67 -18.71 1.49 -3.37
N LEU A 68 -18.89 0.18 -3.14
CA LEU A 68 -19.89 -0.62 -3.86
C LEU A 68 -21.32 -0.17 -3.53
N GLU A 69 -21.61 0.12 -2.26
CA GLU A 69 -22.90 0.67 -1.85
C GLU A 69 -23.17 2.05 -2.44
N GLU A 70 -22.19 2.95 -2.46
CA GLU A 70 -22.34 4.28 -3.07
C GLU A 70 -22.60 4.18 -4.58
N LYS A 71 -21.93 3.25 -5.28
CA LYS A 71 -22.22 2.94 -6.68
C LYS A 71 -23.66 2.46 -6.88
N LEU A 72 -24.15 1.55 -6.04
CA LEU A 72 -25.49 0.97 -6.15
C LEU A 72 -26.61 1.96 -5.79
N LYS A 73 -26.42 2.73 -4.70
CA LYS A 73 -27.47 3.60 -4.13
C LYS A 73 -27.49 4.99 -4.77
N LYS A 74 -26.33 5.57 -5.06
CA LYS A 74 -26.21 6.99 -5.47
C LYS A 74 -25.64 7.18 -6.87
N GLN A 75 -25.17 6.10 -7.54
CA GLN A 75 -24.52 6.14 -8.85
C GLN A 75 -23.35 7.15 -8.92
N THR A 76 -22.71 7.43 -7.79
CA THR A 76 -21.62 8.41 -7.67
C THR A 76 -20.31 7.89 -8.25
N PHE A 77 -20.12 6.57 -8.29
CA PHE A 77 -18.92 5.93 -8.82
C PHE A 77 -19.21 5.14 -10.09
N THR A 78 -18.39 5.37 -11.13
CA THR A 78 -18.35 4.48 -12.30
C THR A 78 -17.69 3.16 -11.94
N HIS A 79 -17.92 2.10 -12.73
CA HIS A 79 -17.25 0.83 -12.49
C HIS A 79 -15.72 0.94 -12.54
N GLN A 80 -15.20 1.73 -13.49
CA GLN A 80 -13.77 2.02 -13.60
C GLN A 80 -13.25 2.72 -12.33
N ALA A 81 -13.98 3.71 -11.81
CA ALA A 81 -13.58 4.39 -10.58
C ALA A 81 -13.52 3.43 -9.38
N VAL A 82 -14.45 2.47 -9.27
CA VAL A 82 -14.38 1.43 -8.21
C VAL A 82 -13.10 0.60 -8.38
N HIS A 83 -12.81 0.16 -9.59
CA HIS A 83 -11.61 -0.62 -9.90
C HIS A 83 -10.33 0.14 -9.55
N ASP A 84 -10.19 1.38 -10.02
CA ASP A 84 -9.02 2.22 -9.80
C ASP A 84 -8.78 2.48 -8.30
N ASN A 85 -9.85 2.68 -7.51
CA ASN A 85 -9.74 2.86 -6.07
C ASN A 85 -9.29 1.58 -5.35
N VAL A 86 -9.80 0.42 -5.74
CA VAL A 86 -9.38 -0.87 -5.19
C VAL A 86 -7.91 -1.15 -5.50
N GLN A 87 -7.52 -0.96 -6.76
CA GLN A 87 -6.15 -1.10 -7.19
C GLN A 87 -5.21 -0.16 -6.40
N THR A 88 -5.59 1.11 -6.25
CA THR A 88 -4.79 2.09 -5.52
C THR A 88 -4.60 1.68 -4.06
N MET A 89 -5.67 1.25 -3.38
CA MET A 89 -5.60 0.86 -1.97
C MET A 89 -4.70 -0.35 -1.74
N ILE A 90 -4.85 -1.40 -2.57
CA ILE A 90 -4.05 -2.63 -2.44
C ILE A 90 -2.58 -2.33 -2.77
N PHE A 91 -2.32 -1.60 -3.84
CA PHE A 91 -0.95 -1.25 -4.26
C PHE A 91 -0.25 -0.40 -3.20
N ALA A 92 -0.90 0.68 -2.74
CA ALA A 92 -0.33 1.59 -1.75
C ALA A 92 -0.04 0.87 -0.43
N GLY A 93 -0.97 0.01 0.04
CA GLY A 93 -0.81 -0.74 1.27
C GLY A 93 0.25 -1.84 1.19
N HIS A 94 0.38 -2.52 0.05
CA HIS A 94 1.29 -3.65 -0.11
C HIS A 94 2.74 -3.23 -0.33
N ASP A 95 3.02 -2.45 -1.38
CA ASP A 95 4.39 -2.21 -1.83
C ASP A 95 5.18 -1.33 -0.83
N THR A 96 4.52 -0.33 -0.24
CA THR A 96 5.17 0.56 0.74
C THR A 96 5.41 -0.15 2.07
N THR A 97 4.41 -0.85 2.61
CA THR A 97 4.51 -1.53 3.90
C THR A 97 5.47 -2.71 3.84
N SER A 98 5.44 -3.52 2.77
CA SER A 98 6.39 -4.63 2.60
C SER A 98 7.83 -4.14 2.54
N SER A 99 8.11 -3.05 1.82
CA SER A 99 9.43 -2.44 1.77
C SER A 99 9.87 -1.89 3.13
N ALA A 100 8.99 -1.19 3.84
CA ALA A 100 9.27 -0.66 5.18
C ALA A 100 9.61 -1.79 6.17
N LEU A 101 8.81 -2.86 6.18
CA LEU A 101 9.03 -4.03 7.04
C LEU A 101 10.33 -4.75 6.67
N ASN A 102 10.62 -4.92 5.37
CA ASN A 102 11.83 -5.59 4.93
C ASN A 102 13.10 -4.88 5.44
N PHE A 103 13.18 -3.55 5.30
CA PHE A 103 14.32 -2.79 5.82
C PHE A 103 14.37 -2.75 7.35
N THR A 104 13.20 -2.68 8.01
CA THR A 104 13.14 -2.73 9.49
C THR A 104 13.69 -4.07 10.00
N ILE A 105 13.25 -5.20 9.43
CA ILE A 105 13.71 -6.54 9.82
C ILE A 105 15.21 -6.70 9.52
N TYR A 106 15.66 -6.21 8.37
CA TYR A 106 17.09 -6.22 8.02
C TYR A 106 17.94 -5.47 9.06
N LEU A 107 17.53 -4.26 9.44
CA LEU A 107 18.22 -3.45 10.45
C LEU A 107 18.23 -4.12 11.83
N LEU A 108 17.13 -4.76 12.22
CA LEU A 108 17.06 -5.51 13.48
C LEU A 108 18.02 -6.71 13.50
N GLY A 109 18.18 -7.40 12.38
CA GLY A 109 19.15 -8.50 12.25
C GLY A 109 20.60 -8.03 12.41
N ASP A 110 20.90 -6.80 12.02
CA ASP A 110 22.22 -6.17 12.16
C ASP A 110 22.44 -5.52 13.54
N HIS A 111 21.37 -5.27 14.31
CA HIS A 111 21.42 -4.62 15.63
C HIS A 111 20.73 -5.45 16.73
N PRO A 112 21.34 -6.58 17.16
CA PRO A 112 20.74 -7.48 18.16
C PRO A 112 20.35 -6.80 19.47
N GLN A 113 21.10 -5.78 19.91
CA GLN A 113 20.80 -5.00 21.11
C GLN A 113 19.48 -4.21 20.98
N VAL A 114 19.16 -3.70 19.79
CA VAL A 114 17.90 -2.99 19.52
C VAL A 114 16.75 -3.99 19.51
N GLN A 115 16.94 -5.15 18.87
CA GLN A 115 15.97 -6.24 18.88
C GLN A 115 15.64 -6.71 20.30
N GLN A 116 16.66 -6.88 21.16
CA GLN A 116 16.45 -7.27 22.55
C GLN A 116 15.67 -6.20 23.33
N GLN A 117 15.98 -4.92 23.15
CA GLN A 117 15.24 -3.83 23.79
C GLN A 117 13.76 -3.77 23.37
N ILE A 118 13.45 -4.04 22.09
CA ILE A 118 12.06 -4.18 21.62
C ILE A 118 11.37 -5.35 22.33
N LEU A 119 12.04 -6.48 22.47
CA LEU A 119 11.49 -7.64 23.16
C LEU A 119 11.23 -7.34 24.65
N ASP A 120 12.16 -6.66 25.32
CA ASP A 120 12.01 -6.25 26.71
C ASP A 120 10.85 -5.26 26.90
N GLU A 121 10.70 -4.28 25.98
CA GLU A 121 9.54 -3.38 25.94
C GLU A 121 8.23 -4.16 25.77
N TYR A 122 8.19 -5.06 24.77
CA TYR A 122 7.02 -5.89 24.51
C TYR A 122 6.61 -6.73 25.72
N LEU A 123 7.57 -7.38 26.39
CA LEU A 123 7.32 -8.17 27.59
C LEU A 123 6.88 -7.32 28.79
N THR A 124 7.28 -6.05 28.85
CA THR A 124 6.85 -5.12 29.89
C THR A 124 5.40 -4.66 29.66
N VAL A 125 5.02 -4.42 28.40
CA VAL A 125 3.65 -4.00 28.04
C VAL A 125 2.67 -5.16 28.11
N MET A 126 3.10 -6.37 27.74
CA MET A 126 2.27 -7.57 27.79
C MET A 126 2.35 -8.21 29.18
N GLU A 127 1.59 -7.66 30.14
CA GLU A 127 1.54 -8.13 31.53
C GLU A 127 1.21 -9.64 31.64
N ASN A 128 0.40 -10.16 30.71
CA ASN A 128 0.09 -11.58 30.57
C ASN A 128 0.37 -12.08 29.15
N LYS A 129 1.20 -13.13 29.03
CA LYS A 129 1.53 -13.76 27.74
C LYS A 129 0.31 -14.34 26.99
N SER A 130 -0.79 -14.58 27.70
CA SER A 130 -2.05 -15.07 27.13
C SER A 130 -3.00 -13.95 26.67
N GLU A 131 -2.64 -12.69 26.90
CA GLU A 131 -3.46 -11.55 26.49
C GLU A 131 -3.37 -11.31 24.97
N VAL A 132 -4.52 -10.95 24.37
CA VAL A 132 -4.58 -10.60 22.95
C VAL A 132 -4.04 -9.18 22.76
N LEU A 133 -3.18 -9.00 21.76
CA LEU A 133 -2.66 -7.69 21.40
C LEU A 133 -3.80 -6.72 21.07
N SER A 134 -3.81 -5.57 21.72
CA SER A 134 -4.84 -4.53 21.60
C SER A 134 -4.23 -3.22 21.12
N ILE A 135 -5.07 -2.27 20.71
CA ILE A 135 -4.62 -0.92 20.31
C ILE A 135 -3.95 -0.20 21.49
N SER A 136 -4.42 -0.41 22.73
CA SER A 136 -3.80 0.19 23.90
C SER A 136 -2.40 -0.39 24.18
N HIS A 137 -2.15 -1.65 23.87
CA HIS A 137 -0.79 -2.22 23.93
C HIS A 137 0.10 -1.59 22.87
N LEU A 138 -0.37 -1.50 21.62
CA LEU A 138 0.40 -0.90 20.53
C LEU A 138 0.85 0.54 20.83
N ASN A 139 -0.04 1.35 21.44
CA ASN A 139 0.28 2.73 21.82
C ASN A 139 1.34 2.85 22.93
N GLN A 140 1.64 1.75 23.65
CA GLN A 140 2.66 1.71 24.69
C GLN A 140 4.03 1.24 24.18
N LEU A 141 4.10 0.63 22.99
CA LEU A 141 5.34 0.17 22.36
C LEU A 141 6.11 1.33 21.69
N LYS A 142 6.56 2.29 22.51
CA LYS A 142 7.17 3.55 22.07
C LYS A 142 8.55 3.34 21.43
N TYR A 143 9.32 2.39 21.93
CA TYR A 143 10.63 2.05 21.40
C TYR A 143 10.50 1.35 20.06
N LEU A 144 9.57 0.41 19.91
CA LEU A 144 9.25 -0.19 18.61
C LEU A 144 8.82 0.88 17.58
N ASP A 145 7.94 1.81 17.97
CA ASP A 145 7.53 2.92 17.10
C ASP A 145 8.73 3.81 16.69
N ALA A 146 9.64 4.10 17.63
CA ALA A 146 10.88 4.82 17.33
C ALA A 146 11.78 4.06 16.34
N VAL A 147 11.90 2.74 16.49
CA VAL A 147 12.71 1.90 15.57
C VAL A 147 12.10 1.84 14.17
N ILE A 148 10.77 1.74 14.05
CA ILE A 148 10.08 1.79 12.76
C ILE A 148 10.32 3.16 12.11
N LYS A 149 10.17 4.26 12.86
CA LYS A 149 10.42 5.61 12.36
C LYS A 149 11.87 5.82 11.92
N GLU A 150 12.83 5.29 12.66
CA GLU A 150 14.25 5.37 12.30
C GLU A 150 14.57 4.55 11.06
N SER A 151 13.95 3.37 10.92
CA SER A 151 14.05 2.55 9.71
C SER A 151 13.49 3.28 8.49
N LEU A 152 12.35 3.96 8.63
CA LEU A 152 11.76 4.80 7.58
C LEU A 152 12.59 6.06 7.28
N ARG A 153 13.30 6.62 8.27
CA ARG A 153 14.22 7.74 8.08
C ARG A 153 15.44 7.33 7.24
N LEU A 154 15.98 6.13 7.48
CA LEU A 154 17.14 5.59 6.77
C LEU A 154 16.78 5.02 5.38
N TYR A 155 15.69 4.27 5.30
CA TYR A 155 15.24 3.56 4.10
C TYR A 155 13.75 3.82 3.81
N PRO A 156 13.39 5.04 3.40
CA PRO A 156 12.00 5.37 3.07
C PRO A 156 11.55 4.61 1.80
N PRO A 157 10.42 3.89 1.83
CA PRO A 157 9.87 3.23 0.62
C PRO A 157 9.56 4.20 -0.52
N VAL A 158 9.20 5.45 -0.19
CA VAL A 158 8.88 6.51 -1.15
C VAL A 158 9.76 7.73 -0.83
N PRO A 159 10.99 7.82 -1.39
CA PRO A 159 11.95 8.86 -1.06
C PRO A 159 11.66 10.23 -1.71
N TYR A 160 10.84 10.25 -2.77
CA TYR A 160 10.56 11.47 -3.54
C TYR A 160 9.06 11.79 -3.53
N ILE A 161 8.74 13.07 -3.38
CA ILE A 161 7.38 13.59 -3.44
C ILE A 161 7.31 14.58 -4.60
N SER A 162 6.53 14.26 -5.64
CA SER A 162 6.31 15.16 -6.77
C SER A 162 5.08 16.03 -6.55
N ARG A 163 5.15 17.29 -7.00
CA ARG A 163 4.07 18.29 -7.00
C ARG A 163 4.13 19.09 -8.29
N ALA A 164 2.98 19.55 -8.77
CA ALA A 164 2.87 20.51 -9.86
C ALA A 164 1.98 21.67 -9.38
N GLY A 165 2.42 22.91 -9.62
CA GLY A 165 1.71 24.11 -9.18
C GLY A 165 1.73 25.20 -10.25
N SER A 166 0.80 26.16 -10.12
CA SER A 166 0.87 27.43 -10.86
C SER A 166 1.91 28.36 -10.25
N SER A 167 2.08 29.58 -10.74
CA SER A 167 2.99 30.57 -10.13
C SER A 167 2.61 30.85 -8.66
N PHE A 168 3.55 30.64 -7.74
CA PHE A 168 3.45 30.98 -6.32
C PHE A 168 4.81 31.47 -5.80
N GLU A 169 4.80 32.35 -4.79
CA GLU A 169 6.00 32.77 -4.07
C GLU A 169 6.27 31.80 -2.92
N TYR A 170 7.53 31.37 -2.77
CA TYR A 170 7.95 30.42 -1.74
C TYR A 170 9.11 31.02 -0.94
N GLY A 171 8.95 31.07 0.39
CA GLY A 171 10.01 31.50 1.29
C GLY A 171 10.26 33.01 1.35
N ALA A 172 9.21 33.83 1.14
CA ALA A 172 9.24 35.25 1.48
C ALA A 172 9.16 35.46 3.01
#